data_AF-M0MIH7-F1
#
_entry.id   AF-M0MIH7-F1
#
_cell.length_a   1.000
_cell.length_b   1.000
_cell.length_c   1.000
_cell.angle_alpha   90.00
_cell.angle_beta   90.00
_cell.angle_gamma   90.00
#
_symmetry.space_group_name_H-M   'P 1'
#
loop_
_entity.id
_entity.type
_entity.pdbx_description
1 polymer ?
#
loop_
_entity_poly.entity_id
_entity_poly.type
_entity_poly.pdbx_seq_one_letter_code
_entity_poly.pdbx_strand_id
1 'polypeptide(L)'
;MSNVPAVVLLSTAITDQQGWYILAAVSTLAGNATPIASAATLLVLDQSSRNGIAISVRRLVRIGLPVAVVTSVAAVIVLQYLL
;
A
#
# COMPACT_ATOMS: atom_id res chain seq x y z
N MET A 1 7.96 3.79 0.63
CA MET A 1 7.68 4.43 -0.67
C MET A 1 6.18 4.63 -0.78
N SER A 2 5.72 5.78 -1.27
CA SER A 2 4.32 5.92 -1.68
C SER A 2 4.06 5.06 -2.92
N ASN A 3 2.82 4.62 -3.08
CA ASN A 3 2.28 3.96 -4.27
C ASN A 3 2.76 4.59 -5.59
N VAL A 4 2.68 5.92 -5.76
CA VAL A 4 3.05 6.58 -7.03
C VAL A 4 4.56 6.48 -7.34
N PRO A 5 5.48 6.90 -6.45
CA PRO A 5 6.91 6.70 -6.68
C PRO A 5 7.31 5.25 -6.89
N ALA A 6 6.65 4.29 -6.20
CA ALA A 6 6.95 2.88 -6.37
C ALA A 6 6.62 2.40 -7.80
N VAL A 7 5.46 2.78 -8.34
CA VAL A 7 5.09 2.46 -9.73
C VAL A 7 6.08 3.10 -10.71
N VAL A 8 6.40 4.38 -10.53
CA VAL A 8 7.35 5.09 -11.42
C VAL A 8 8.72 4.41 -11.41
N LEU A 9 9.26 4.08 -10.23
CA LEU A 9 10.57 3.46 -10.08
C LEU A 9 10.63 2.03 -10.63
N LEU A 10 9.57 1.23 -10.43
CA LEU A 10 9.55 -0.18 -10.81
C LEU A 10 9.04 -0.43 -12.24
N SER A 11 8.36 0.55 -12.85
CA SER A 11 7.81 0.45 -14.20
C SER A 11 8.81 0.02 -15.26
N THR A 12 10.07 0.44 -15.13
CA THR A 12 11.14 0.14 -16.10
C THR A 12 11.54 -1.33 -16.12
N ALA A 13 11.21 -2.09 -15.07
CA ALA A 13 11.49 -3.52 -14.97
C ALA A 13 10.32 -4.39 -15.46
N ILE A 14 9.18 -3.80 -15.81
CA ILE A 14 7.97 -4.52 -16.22
C ILE A 14 7.87 -4.56 -17.74
N THR A 15 7.84 -5.76 -18.32
CA THR A 15 7.80 -5.98 -19.76
C THR A 15 6.47 -6.49 -20.27
N ASP A 16 5.66 -7.09 -19.39
CA ASP A 16 4.47 -7.85 -19.72
C ASP A 16 3.23 -7.33 -18.97
N GLN A 17 2.06 -7.63 -19.51
CA GLN A 17 0.79 -7.15 -18.97
C GLN A 17 0.51 -7.70 -17.55
N GLN A 18 0.92 -8.93 -17.25
CA GLN A 18 0.72 -9.53 -15.93
C GLN A 18 1.57 -8.81 -14.87
N GLY A 19 2.83 -8.50 -15.19
CA GLY A 19 3.70 -7.69 -14.35
C GLY A 19 3.09 -6.30 -14.03
N TRP A 20 2.40 -5.66 -14.99
CA TRP A 20 1.73 -4.38 -14.76
C TRP A 20 0.56 -4.50 -13.78
N TYR A 21 -0.25 -5.55 -13.87
CA TYR A 21 -1.34 -5.79 -12.92
C TYR A 21 -0.81 -6.08 -11.51
N ILE A 22 0.24 -6.89 -11.40
CA ILE A 22 0.88 -7.19 -10.12
C ILE A 22 1.46 -5.91 -9.51
N LEU A 23 2.17 -5.10 -10.30
CA LEU A 23 2.73 -3.83 -9.83
C LEU A 23 1.64 -2.87 -9.34
N ALA A 24 0.55 -2.72 -10.10
CA ALA A 24 -0.57 -1.86 -9.72
C ALA A 24 -1.26 -2.32 -8.42
N ALA A 25 -1.53 -3.62 -8.30
CA ALA A 25 -2.16 -4.19 -7.12
C ALA A 25 -1.26 -4.07 -5.88
N VAL A 26 -0.01 -4.51 -5.97
CA VAL A 26 0.92 -4.54 -4.83
C VAL A 26 1.29 -3.12 -4.40
N SER A 27 1.54 -2.19 -5.32
CA SER A 27 1.85 -0.78 -4.96
C SER A 27 0.70 -0.10 -4.21
N THR A 28 -0.55 -0.44 -4.55
CA THR A 28 -1.75 0.05 -3.86
C THR A 28 -1.89 -0.58 -2.47
N LEU A 29 -1.80 -1.91 -2.38
CA LEU A 29 -2.03 -2.66 -1.14
C LEU A 29 -0.91 -2.47 -0.11
N ALA A 30 0.35 -2.46 -0.57
CA ALA A 30 1.52 -2.17 0.25
C ALA A 30 1.49 -0.74 0.83
N GLY A 31 0.77 0.17 0.18
CA GLY A 31 0.52 1.54 0.66
C GLY A 31 -0.14 1.61 2.05
N ASN A 32 -0.75 0.52 2.53
CA ASN A 32 -1.37 0.44 3.85
C ASN A 32 -0.40 0.00 4.97
N ALA A 33 0.83 -0.42 4.65
CA ALA A 33 1.76 -0.99 5.61
C ALA A 33 2.23 0.00 6.69
N THR A 34 2.37 1.27 6.32
CA THR A 34 2.81 2.34 7.23
C THR A 34 2.05 3.62 6.98
N PRO A 35 1.91 4.51 7.99
CA PRO A 35 1.16 5.76 7.81
C PRO A 35 1.70 6.72 6.75
N ILE A 36 3.01 6.64 6.46
CA ILE A 36 3.67 7.52 5.49
C ILE A 36 3.54 6.96 4.06
N ALA A 37 3.13 5.70 3.92
CA ALA A 37 3.06 5.05 2.61
C ALA A 37 1.85 5.50 1.74
N SER A 38 0.88 6.21 2.32
CA SER A 38 -0.26 6.75 1.58
C SER A 38 -0.67 8.13 2.10
N ALA A 39 -0.95 9.04 1.17
CA ALA A 39 -1.46 10.38 1.48
C ALA A 39 -2.77 10.33 2.26
N ALA A 40 -3.64 9.35 1.98
CA ALA A 40 -4.90 9.18 2.69
C ALA A 40 -4.69 8.95 4.20
N THR A 41 -3.70 8.14 4.58
CA THR A 41 -3.42 7.87 6.00
C THR A 41 -2.84 9.10 6.71
N LEU A 42 -2.02 9.89 6.01
CA LEU A 42 -1.51 11.16 6.53
C LEU A 42 -2.64 12.19 6.71
N LEU A 43 -3.58 12.27 5.77
CA LEU A 43 -4.76 13.15 5.89
C LEU A 43 -5.63 12.77 7.09
N VAL A 44 -5.85 11.47 7.33
CA VAL A 44 -6.61 11.00 8.50
C VAL A 44 -5.88 11.33 9.80
N LEU A 45 -4.55 11.15 9.84
CA LEU A 45 -3.74 11.50 11.00
C LEU A 45 -3.80 13.00 11.30
N ASP A 46 -3.62 13.84 10.28
CA ASP A 46 -3.72 15.30 10.40
C ASP A 46 -5.11 15.72 10.90
N GLN A 47 -6.17 15.18 10.29
CA GLN A 47 -7.54 15.47 10.69
C GLN A 47 -7.86 14.99 12.12
N SER A 48 -7.34 13.83 12.53
CA SER A 48 -7.51 13.35 13.91
C SER A 48 -6.82 14.25 14.93
N SER A 49 -5.61 14.73 14.61
CA SER A 49 -4.85 15.65 15.45
C SER A 49 -5.60 16.97 15.66
N ARG A 50 -6.15 17.53 14.57
CA ARG A 50 -6.97 18.76 14.62
C ARG A 50 -8.23 18.62 15.48
N ASN A 51 -8.77 17.41 15.59
CA ASN A 51 -9.94 17.11 16.42
C ASN A 51 -9.58 16.63 17.84
N GLY A 52 -8.31 16.70 18.25
CA GLY A 52 -7.85 16.26 19.56
C GLY A 52 -7.84 14.74 19.77
N ILE A 53 -7.96 13.96 18.68
CA ILE A 53 -7.95 12.49 18.72
C ILE A 53 -6.52 11.99 18.46
N ALA A 54 -5.90 11.41 19.48
CA ALA A 54 -4.56 10.83 19.35
C ALA A 54 -4.61 9.44 18.71
N ILE A 55 -4.13 9.31 17.47
CA ILE A 55 -3.93 8.02 16.79
C ILE A 55 -2.45 7.65 16.86
N SER A 56 -2.12 6.50 17.45
CA SER A 56 -0.73 6.07 17.53
C SER A 56 -0.25 5.44 16.22
N VAL A 57 0.85 5.98 15.69
CA VAL A 57 1.55 5.44 14.50
C VAL A 57 1.89 3.97 14.68
N ARG A 58 2.32 3.56 15.88
CA ARG A 58 2.63 2.16 16.20
C ARG A 58 1.42 1.24 16.05
N ARG A 59 0.21 1.70 16.43
CA ARG A 59 -1.02 0.91 16.27
C ARG A 59 -1.39 0.79 14.80
N LEU A 60 -1.26 1.87 14.04
CA LEU A 60 -1.48 1.85 12.59
C LEU A 60 -0.53 0.89 11.89
N VAL A 61 0.78 0.92 12.19
CA VAL A 61 1.74 -0.03 11.59
C VAL A 61 1.43 -1.47 12.01
N ARG A 62 1.10 -1.71 13.29
CA ARG A 62 0.81 -3.07 13.79
C ARG A 62 -0.40 -3.72 13.08
N ILE A 63 -1.36 -2.92 12.61
CA ILE A 63 -2.54 -3.41 11.89
C ILE A 63 -2.28 -3.39 10.38
N GLY A 64 -1.75 -2.27 9.87
CA GLY A 64 -1.53 -2.01 8.47
C GLY A 64 -0.50 -2.94 7.84
N LEU A 65 0.59 -3.26 8.54
CA LEU A 65 1.64 -4.13 8.01
C LEU A 65 1.12 -5.57 7.76
N PRO A 66 0.47 -6.26 8.72
CA PRO A 66 -0.12 -7.57 8.45
C PRO A 66 -1.17 -7.53 7.32
N VAL A 67 -2.05 -6.53 7.32
CA VAL A 67 -3.09 -6.39 6.28
C VAL A 67 -2.46 -6.20 4.90
N ALA A 68 -1.47 -5.33 4.79
CA ALA A 68 -0.76 -5.07 3.54
C ALA A 68 -0.07 -6.32 3.00
N VAL A 69 0.59 -7.10 3.88
CA VAL A 69 1.24 -8.35 3.49
C VAL A 69 0.22 -9.38 3.01
N VAL A 70 -0.82 -9.65 3.82
CA VAL A 70 -1.84 -10.66 3.49
C VAL A 70 -2.56 -10.31 2.20
N THR A 71 -2.98 -9.06 2.03
CA THR A 71 -3.70 -8.63 0.82
C THR A 71 -2.80 -8.61 -0.41
N SER A 72 -1.54 -8.19 -0.29
CA SER A 72 -0.59 -8.20 -1.41
C SER A 72 -0.28 -9.62 -1.87
N VAL A 73 -0.07 -10.56 -0.93
CA VAL A 73 0.14 -11.97 -1.25
C VAL A 73 -1.10 -12.57 -1.91
N ALA A 74 -2.29 -12.29 -1.36
CA ALA A 74 -3.54 -12.74 -1.97
C ALA A 74 -3.73 -12.19 -3.39
N ALA A 75 -3.41 -10.92 -3.63
CA ALA A 75 -3.50 -10.31 -4.95
C ALA A 75 -2.54 -10.97 -5.94
N VAL A 76 -1.28 -11.23 -5.56
CA VAL A 76 -0.31 -11.94 -6.40
C VAL A 76 -0.83 -13.33 -6.75
N ILE A 77 -1.30 -14.09 -5.76
CA ILE A 77 -1.87 -15.43 -5.97
C ILE A 77 -3.04 -15.35 -6.97
N VAL A 78 -4.02 -14.49 -6.70
CA VAL A 78 -5.20 -14.35 -7.57
C VAL A 78 -4.79 -14.00 -8.99
N LEU A 79 -3.92 -13.00 -9.18
CA LEU A 79 -3.47 -12.56 -10.50
C LEU A 79 -2.58 -13.58 -11.23
N GLN A 80 -1.91 -14.49 -10.52
CA GLN A 80 -1.16 -15.58 -11.13
C GLN A 80 -2.05 -16.74 -11.60
N TYR A 81 -3.20 -16.95 -10.98
CA TYR A 81 -4.13 -18.02 -11.35
C TYR A 81 -5.23 -17.58 -12.33
N LEU A 82 -5.54 -16.29 -12.40
CA LEU A 82 -6.59 -15.74 -13.28
C LEU A 82 -6.08 -15.26 -14.65
N LEU A 83 -4.78 -14.99 -14.79
CA LEU A 83 -4.13 -14.46 -15.99
C LEU A 83 -2.97 -15.36 -16.40
#